data_AF-A0A2E5VHL7-F1
#
_entry.id   AF-A0A2E5VHL7-F1
#
_cell.length_a   1.000
_cell.length_b   1.000
_cell.length_c   1.000
_cell.angle_alpha   90.00
_cell.angle_beta   90.00
_cell.angle_gamma   90.00
#
_symmetry.space_group_name_H-M   'P 1'
#
loop_
_entity.id
_entity.type
_entity.pdbx_description
1 polymer ?
#
loop_
_entity_poly.entity_id
_entity_poly.type
_entity_poly.pdbx_seq_one_letter_code
_entity_poly.pdbx_strand_id
1 'polypeptide(L)'
;MISERNRGQKKVIQLSDDIKSLADWCQLGFVAPDAKTMMDRLLAIGFGPFKIYKVESRNWEGVNYRGAAAEDYALEVCMADLGAWDVEIIVPLPGSGKTIYSEYLEKQPAGGLHHLGTYLPPGEYEACYKYLEGLGYAQIQGGPILGNDRNGRFDYFESDHEYGILLELLDMPEVYGTPDFEYPE
;
A
#
# COMPACT_ATOMS: atom_id res chain seq x y z
N MET A 1 -35.81 -2.20 32.64
CA MET A 1 -34.64 -3.10 32.75
C MET A 1 -34.14 -3.38 31.35
N ILE A 2 -33.04 -2.75 30.95
CA ILE A 2 -32.39 -2.98 29.66
C ILE A 2 -31.12 -3.75 29.98
N SER A 3 -31.02 -4.98 29.47
CA SER A 3 -29.90 -5.88 29.71
C SER A 3 -28.61 -5.27 29.15
N GLU A 4 -27.60 -5.14 30.01
CA GLU A 4 -26.23 -4.87 29.59
C GLU A 4 -25.77 -5.99 28.66
N ARG A 5 -25.56 -5.64 27.39
CA ARG A 5 -24.91 -6.54 26.44
C ARG A 5 -23.47 -6.72 26.91
N ASN A 6 -23.13 -7.97 27.20
CA ASN A 6 -21.76 -8.47 27.35
C ASN A 6 -20.88 -7.87 26.24
N ARG A 7 -20.12 -6.82 26.54
CA ARG A 7 -18.96 -6.44 25.73
C ARG A 7 -17.94 -7.53 25.99
N GLY A 8 -17.94 -8.56 25.16
CA GLY A 8 -16.90 -9.57 25.16
C GLY A 8 -15.56 -8.85 25.24
N GLN A 9 -14.75 -9.19 26.24
CA GLN A 9 -13.36 -8.75 26.34
C GLN A 9 -12.75 -8.94 24.95
N LYS A 10 -12.38 -7.85 24.27
CA LYS A 10 -11.63 -7.95 23.01
C LYS A 10 -10.41 -8.79 23.34
N LYS A 11 -10.35 -10.02 22.80
CA LYS A 11 -9.11 -10.80 22.79
C LYS A 11 -8.15 -9.98 21.94
N VAL A 12 -7.29 -9.21 22.60
CA VAL A 12 -6.12 -8.64 21.96
C VAL A 12 -5.21 -9.82 21.67
N ILE A 13 -5.04 -10.15 20.39
CA ILE A 13 -4.05 -11.12 19.97
C ILE A 13 -2.70 -10.58 20.43
N GLN A 14 -2.05 -11.29 21.35
CA GLN A 14 -0.69 -10.97 21.76
C GLN A 14 0.23 -11.50 20.67
N LEU A 15 0.71 -10.61 19.82
CA LEU A 15 1.72 -10.91 18.82
C LEU A 15 3.04 -11.23 19.54
N SER A 16 3.77 -12.26 19.08
CA SER A 16 5.12 -12.54 19.59
C SER A 16 6.03 -11.34 19.32
N ASP A 17 7.15 -11.23 20.04
CA ASP A 17 8.12 -10.16 19.77
C ASP A 17 8.68 -10.26 18.34
N ASP A 18 8.79 -11.46 17.78
CA ASP A 18 9.14 -11.69 16.37
C ASP A 18 8.07 -11.14 15.41
N ILE A 19 6.78 -11.28 15.76
CA ILE A 19 5.69 -10.67 14.98
C ILE A 19 5.64 -9.16 15.21
N LYS A 20 6.02 -8.64 16.38
CA LYS A 20 6.12 -7.19 16.60
C LYS A 20 7.25 -6.57 15.78
N SER A 21 8.34 -7.31 15.52
CA SER A 21 9.37 -6.86 14.57
C SER A 21 8.94 -6.99 13.10
N LEU A 22 8.04 -7.91 12.76
CA LEU A 22 7.41 -7.99 11.42
C LEU A 22 6.23 -7.02 11.26
N ALA A 23 5.69 -6.49 12.37
CA ALA A 23 4.62 -5.51 12.42
C ALA A 23 5.18 -4.08 12.52
N ASP A 24 6.32 -3.81 11.89
CA ASP A 24 6.77 -2.44 11.61
C ASP A 24 5.95 -1.89 10.44
N TRP A 25 4.63 -1.81 10.66
CA TRP A 25 3.69 -1.15 9.76
C TRP A 25 4.02 0.33 9.82
N CYS A 26 4.79 0.79 8.85
CA CYS A 26 5.41 2.11 8.86
C CYS A 26 5.04 2.95 7.64
N GLN A 27 4.18 2.44 6.75
CA GLN A 27 3.71 3.22 5.61
C GLN A 27 2.20 3.49 5.70
N LEU A 28 1.82 4.76 5.51
CA LEU A 28 0.44 5.19 5.32
C LEU A 28 0.20 5.47 3.84
N GLY A 29 -0.50 4.56 3.17
CA GLY A 29 -0.79 4.70 1.75
C GLY A 29 -2.13 5.35 1.48
N PHE A 30 -2.13 6.48 0.78
CA PHE A 30 -3.29 7.22 0.36
C PHE A 30 -3.56 6.98 -1.12
N VAL A 31 -4.83 6.89 -1.49
CA VAL A 31 -5.25 6.93 -2.90
C VAL A 31 -5.97 8.24 -3.16
N ALA A 32 -5.64 8.91 -4.27
CA ALA A 32 -6.22 10.19 -4.63
C ALA A 32 -6.57 10.25 -6.12
N PRO A 33 -7.59 11.04 -6.51
CA PRO A 33 -7.87 11.32 -7.91
C PRO A 33 -6.94 12.40 -8.51
N ASP A 34 -6.25 13.17 -7.65
CA ASP A 34 -5.35 14.26 -8.03
C ASP A 34 -4.21 14.36 -7.00
N ALA A 35 -2.97 14.17 -7.47
CA ALA A 35 -1.79 14.10 -6.61
C ALA A 35 -1.54 15.44 -5.92
N LYS A 36 -1.61 16.54 -6.68
CA LYS A 36 -1.31 17.89 -6.16
C LYS A 36 -2.26 18.27 -5.02
N THR A 37 -3.56 18.08 -5.19
CA THR A 37 -4.55 18.39 -4.17
C THR A 37 -4.33 17.57 -2.90
N MET A 38 -3.95 16.29 -3.02
CA MET A 38 -3.65 15.47 -1.86
C MET A 38 -2.35 15.90 -1.18
N MET A 39 -1.27 16.11 -1.95
CA MET A 39 -0.01 16.63 -1.43
C MET A 39 -0.21 17.96 -0.69
N ASP A 40 -0.97 18.90 -1.24
CA ASP A 40 -1.29 20.18 -0.58
C ASP A 40 -1.99 20.00 0.78
N ARG A 41 -2.95 19.07 0.85
CA ARG A 41 -3.68 18.77 2.10
C ARG A 41 -2.75 18.14 3.15
N LEU A 42 -1.88 17.24 2.73
CA LEU A 42 -0.97 16.52 3.62
C LEU A 42 0.20 17.43 4.06
N LEU A 43 0.71 18.29 3.17
CA LEU A 43 1.69 19.34 3.53
C LEU A 43 1.13 20.28 4.59
N ALA A 44 -0.15 20.68 4.48
CA ALA A 44 -0.78 21.58 5.44
C ALA A 44 -0.82 21.02 6.88
N ILE A 45 -0.65 19.70 7.06
CA ILE A 45 -0.58 19.04 8.36
C ILE A 45 0.82 18.48 8.67
N GLY A 46 1.82 18.80 7.84
CA GLY A 46 3.23 18.48 8.09
C GLY A 46 3.76 17.21 7.44
N PHE A 47 3.05 16.62 6.47
CA PHE A 47 3.56 15.48 5.70
C PHE A 47 4.16 15.95 4.38
N GLY A 48 5.47 15.75 4.22
CA GLY A 48 6.27 16.17 3.08
C GLY A 48 7.72 16.51 3.51
N PRO A 49 8.58 16.95 2.58
CA PRO A 49 8.33 17.11 1.15
C PRO A 49 8.12 15.75 0.45
N PHE A 50 7.52 15.79 -0.74
CA PHE A 50 7.23 14.64 -1.56
C PHE A 50 8.24 14.48 -2.69
N LYS A 51 8.63 13.24 -2.96
CA LYS A 51 9.32 12.78 -4.15
C LYS A 51 8.31 12.11 -5.07
N ILE A 52 8.25 12.51 -6.33
CA ILE A 52 7.25 12.03 -7.29
C ILE A 52 7.88 11.07 -8.29
N TYR A 53 7.20 9.96 -8.53
CA TYR A 53 7.60 8.91 -9.45
C TYR A 53 6.45 8.59 -10.39
N LYS A 54 6.71 8.59 -11.69
CA LYS A 54 5.77 8.10 -12.69
C LYS A 54 6.06 6.65 -13.00
N VAL A 55 5.11 5.79 -12.67
CA VAL A 55 5.17 4.36 -12.97
C VAL A 55 4.28 4.10 -14.17
N GLU A 56 4.87 4.15 -15.35
CA GLU A 56 4.21 3.78 -16.60
C GLU A 56 4.59 2.36 -16.99
N SER A 57 3.81 1.42 -16.49
CA SER A 57 4.01 -0.02 -16.62
C SER A 57 2.93 -0.65 -17.51
N ARG A 58 2.53 0.07 -18.57
CA ARG A 58 1.41 -0.32 -19.45
C ARG A 58 1.54 -1.73 -20.05
N ASN A 59 2.73 -2.36 -19.96
CA ASN A 59 3.00 -3.75 -20.31
C ASN A 59 3.88 -4.51 -19.31
N TRP A 60 3.90 -4.14 -18.01
CA TRP A 60 4.65 -4.96 -17.04
C TRP A 60 3.97 -6.32 -16.88
N GLU A 61 4.66 -7.35 -17.36
CA GLU A 61 4.26 -8.72 -17.08
C GLU A 61 4.32 -8.98 -15.56
N GLY A 62 3.29 -9.64 -15.03
CA GLY A 62 3.26 -10.09 -13.65
C GLY A 62 2.54 -9.17 -12.66
N VAL A 63 2.07 -7.99 -13.08
CA VAL A 63 1.12 -7.22 -12.26
C VAL A 63 -0.26 -7.89 -12.34
N ASN A 64 -0.87 -8.12 -11.19
CA ASN A 64 -2.19 -8.74 -11.07
C ASN A 64 -3.17 -7.85 -10.31
N TYR A 65 -4.45 -8.03 -10.60
CA TYR A 65 -5.59 -7.48 -9.89
C TYR A 65 -6.67 -8.55 -9.77
N ARG A 66 -7.11 -8.84 -8.53
CA ARG A 66 -8.11 -9.84 -8.17
C ARG A 66 -7.93 -11.17 -8.90
N GLY A 67 -6.69 -11.66 -8.94
CA GLY A 67 -6.32 -12.94 -9.55
C GLY A 67 -6.25 -12.97 -11.08
N ALA A 68 -6.46 -11.84 -11.75
CA ALA A 68 -6.26 -11.67 -13.19
C ALA A 68 -5.05 -10.75 -13.47
N ALA A 69 -4.50 -10.81 -14.68
CA ALA A 69 -3.48 -9.85 -15.10
C ALA A 69 -4.08 -8.43 -15.12
N ALA A 70 -3.36 -7.45 -14.58
CA ALA A 70 -3.75 -6.05 -14.68
C ALA A 70 -3.41 -5.52 -16.08
N GLU A 71 -4.38 -4.88 -16.73
CA GLU A 71 -4.20 -4.26 -18.06
C GLU A 71 -3.80 -2.79 -17.91
N ASP A 72 -2.92 -2.30 -18.79
CA ASP A 72 -2.52 -0.88 -18.88
C ASP A 72 -2.12 -0.24 -17.54
N TYR A 73 -1.54 -1.02 -16.61
CA TYR A 73 -1.22 -0.57 -15.26
C TYR A 73 -0.31 0.67 -15.28
N ALA A 74 -0.82 1.81 -14.84
CA ALA A 74 -0.09 3.07 -14.86
C ALA A 74 -0.53 3.97 -13.70
N LEU A 75 0.43 4.52 -12.98
CA LEU A 75 0.19 5.31 -11.77
C LEU A 75 1.26 6.39 -11.56
N GLU A 76 0.91 7.40 -10.78
CA GLU A 76 1.83 8.35 -10.18
C GLU A 76 1.91 8.06 -8.68
N VAL A 77 3.13 7.96 -8.15
CA VAL A 77 3.42 7.79 -6.73
C VAL A 77 4.06 9.05 -6.19
N CYS A 78 3.61 9.54 -5.04
CA CYS A 78 4.29 10.58 -4.29
C CYS A 78 4.68 10.05 -2.91
N MET A 79 5.97 10.05 -2.61
CA MET A 79 6.54 9.53 -1.36
C MET A 79 7.05 10.66 -0.48
N ALA A 80 6.65 10.67 0.79
CA ALA A 80 7.25 11.52 1.81
C ALA A 80 7.82 10.66 2.95
N ASP A 81 9.10 10.84 3.24
CA ASP A 81 9.82 10.21 4.36
C ASP A 81 9.69 11.12 5.59
N LEU A 82 9.05 10.59 6.64
CA LEU A 82 8.86 11.25 7.94
C LEU A 82 9.74 10.64 9.04
N GLY A 83 10.78 9.89 8.65
CA GLY A 83 11.74 9.21 9.50
C GLY A 83 11.26 7.84 9.97
N ALA A 84 10.32 7.82 10.90
CA ALA A 84 9.76 6.55 11.41
C ALA A 84 8.56 6.05 10.59
N TRP A 85 8.02 6.89 9.72
CA TRP A 85 6.87 6.60 8.89
C TRP A 85 7.09 7.15 7.49
N ASP A 86 6.54 6.45 6.50
CA ASP A 86 6.39 6.94 5.15
C ASP A 86 4.94 7.26 4.86
N VAL A 87 4.73 8.30 4.05
CA VAL A 87 3.44 8.60 3.44
C VAL A 87 3.56 8.41 1.95
N GLU A 88 2.72 7.54 1.40
CA GLU A 88 2.58 7.31 -0.02
C GLU A 88 1.26 7.90 -0.51
N ILE A 89 1.28 8.55 -1.67
CA ILE A 89 0.08 8.92 -2.42
C ILE A 89 0.12 8.20 -3.75
N ILE A 90 -0.91 7.41 -4.06
CA ILE A 90 -1.08 6.71 -5.32
C ILE A 90 -2.21 7.38 -6.11
N VAL A 91 -1.92 7.71 -7.37
CA VAL A 91 -2.89 8.23 -8.33
C VAL A 91 -2.89 7.35 -9.58
N PRO A 92 -3.95 6.58 -9.86
CA PRO A 92 -4.08 5.86 -11.12
C PRO A 92 -4.11 6.84 -12.30
N LEU A 93 -3.28 6.61 -13.31
CA LEU A 93 -3.19 7.50 -14.48
C LEU A 93 -4.36 7.27 -15.45
N PRO A 94 -4.75 8.29 -16.24
CA PRO A 94 -5.78 8.13 -17.27
C PRO A 94 -5.47 7.00 -18.24
N GLY A 95 -6.48 6.15 -18.45
CA GLY A 95 -6.39 4.97 -19.30
C GLY A 95 -5.74 3.75 -18.63
N SER A 96 -5.41 3.81 -17.34
CA SER A 96 -5.05 2.61 -16.58
C SER A 96 -6.25 1.67 -16.48
N GLY A 97 -6.00 0.36 -16.59
CA GLY A 97 -7.01 -0.67 -16.32
C GLY A 97 -7.42 -0.72 -14.85
N LYS A 98 -8.33 -1.65 -14.53
CA LYS A 98 -8.85 -1.80 -13.17
C LYS A 98 -7.77 -2.26 -12.19
N THR A 99 -7.77 -1.61 -11.04
CA THR A 99 -6.88 -1.81 -9.89
C THR A 99 -7.67 -1.63 -8.59
N ILE A 100 -7.10 -2.07 -7.47
CA ILE A 100 -7.67 -1.79 -6.13
C ILE A 100 -7.79 -0.29 -5.86
N TYR A 101 -6.90 0.54 -6.43
CA TYR A 101 -6.94 1.99 -6.27
C TYR A 101 -8.12 2.60 -7.04
N SER A 102 -8.35 2.15 -8.27
CA SER A 102 -9.52 2.59 -9.04
C SER A 102 -10.82 2.14 -8.36
N GLU A 103 -10.86 0.91 -7.82
CA GLU A 103 -12.00 0.40 -7.05
C GLU A 103 -12.24 1.21 -5.78
N TYR A 104 -11.16 1.63 -5.10
CA TYR A 104 -11.26 2.52 -3.95
C TYR A 104 -11.85 3.88 -4.34
N LEU A 105 -11.40 4.48 -5.44
CA LEU A 105 -11.93 5.76 -5.94
C LEU A 105 -13.39 5.67 -6.43
N GLU A 106 -13.82 4.53 -6.96
CA GLU A 106 -15.24 4.28 -7.29
C GLU A 106 -16.11 4.36 -6.03
N LYS A 107 -15.61 3.86 -4.89
CA LYS A 107 -16.31 3.87 -3.59
C LYS A 107 -16.14 5.18 -2.82
N GLN A 108 -14.98 5.82 -2.94
CA GLN A 108 -14.57 7.03 -2.25
C GLN A 108 -13.94 8.03 -3.24
N PRO A 109 -14.77 8.79 -4.00
CA PRO A 109 -14.28 9.63 -5.09
C PRO A 109 -13.32 10.76 -4.67
N ALA A 110 -13.36 11.16 -3.40
CA ALA A 110 -12.46 12.18 -2.87
C ALA A 110 -11.04 11.64 -2.53
N GLY A 111 -10.84 10.33 -2.58
CA GLY A 111 -9.66 9.67 -2.07
C GLY A 111 -9.60 9.60 -0.54
N GLY A 112 -8.44 9.16 -0.02
CA GLY A 112 -8.20 9.01 1.41
C GLY A 112 -7.18 7.92 1.74
N LEU A 113 -7.05 7.61 3.03
CA LEU A 113 -6.21 6.52 3.52
C LEU A 113 -6.75 5.18 3.00
N HIS A 114 -5.89 4.41 2.37
CA HIS A 114 -6.20 3.18 1.65
C HIS A 114 -5.63 1.95 2.34
N HIS A 115 -4.36 1.98 2.71
CA HIS A 115 -3.66 0.82 3.24
C HIS A 115 -2.62 1.16 4.30
N LEU A 116 -2.21 0.13 5.04
CA LEU A 116 -1.02 0.13 5.89
C LEU A 116 0.04 -0.76 5.24
N GLY A 117 1.22 -0.21 4.99
CA GLY A 117 2.33 -0.94 4.38
C GLY A 117 3.47 -1.20 5.36
N THR A 118 4.24 -2.25 5.07
CA THR A 118 5.49 -2.55 5.77
C THR A 118 6.57 -2.96 4.76
N TYR A 119 7.78 -2.44 4.98
CA TYR A 119 8.96 -2.83 4.22
C TYR A 119 9.61 -4.05 4.87
N LEU A 120 9.73 -5.12 4.09
CA LEU A 120 10.26 -6.38 4.59
C LEU A 120 11.78 -6.42 4.50
N PRO A 121 12.46 -6.99 5.51
CA PRO A 121 13.88 -7.32 5.38
C PRO A 121 14.11 -8.30 4.22
N PRO A 122 15.29 -8.25 3.57
CA PRO A 122 15.63 -9.18 2.50
C PRO A 122 15.46 -10.64 2.92
N GLY A 123 14.66 -11.39 2.15
CA GLY A 123 14.42 -12.82 2.38
C GLY A 123 13.19 -13.16 3.24
N GLU A 124 12.51 -12.17 3.83
CA GLU A 124 11.36 -12.41 4.72
C GLU A 124 10.00 -12.46 4.02
N TYR A 125 9.95 -12.11 2.73
CA TYR A 125 8.70 -12.02 1.95
C TYR A 125 7.83 -13.29 2.03
N GLU A 126 8.40 -14.45 1.75
CA GLU A 126 7.62 -15.70 1.69
C GLU A 126 7.03 -16.08 3.05
N ALA A 127 7.78 -15.84 4.14
CA ALA A 127 7.30 -16.11 5.49
C ALA A 127 6.14 -15.17 5.86
N CYS A 128 6.24 -13.89 5.53
CA CYS A 128 5.20 -12.90 5.77
C CYS A 128 3.94 -13.16 4.94
N TYR A 129 4.11 -13.50 3.66
CA TYR A 129 3.01 -13.90 2.78
C TYR A 129 2.23 -15.07 3.39
N LYS A 130 2.93 -16.16 3.74
CA LYS A 130 2.31 -17.36 4.33
C LYS A 130 1.67 -17.10 5.67
N TYR A 131 2.22 -16.16 6.44
CA TYR A 131 1.61 -15.72 7.69
C TYR A 131 0.27 -15.02 7.45
N LEU A 132 0.20 -14.03 6.53
CA LEU A 132 -1.06 -13.35 6.19
C LEU A 132 -2.10 -14.32 5.60
N GLU A 133 -1.68 -15.21 4.70
CA GLU A 133 -2.54 -16.27 4.13
C GLU A 133 -3.11 -17.17 5.25
N GLY A 134 -2.28 -17.58 6.22
CA GLY A 134 -2.70 -18.37 7.38
C GLY A 134 -3.68 -17.65 8.32
N LEU A 135 -3.71 -16.32 8.29
CA LEU A 135 -4.70 -15.49 9.01
C LEU A 135 -6.01 -15.30 8.23
N GLY A 136 -6.11 -15.82 7.00
CA GLY A 136 -7.29 -15.68 6.15
C GLY A 136 -7.30 -14.40 5.31
N TYR A 137 -6.15 -13.79 5.08
CA TYR A 137 -6.01 -12.73 4.09
C TYR A 137 -5.69 -13.31 2.71
N ALA A 138 -6.33 -12.77 1.68
CA ALA A 138 -6.06 -13.08 0.29
C ALA A 138 -5.27 -11.94 -0.37
N GLN A 139 -4.30 -12.28 -1.20
CA GLN A 139 -3.64 -11.31 -2.07
C GLN A 139 -4.62 -10.87 -3.17
N ILE A 140 -4.71 -9.55 -3.42
CA ILE A 140 -5.71 -8.97 -4.33
C ILE A 140 -5.15 -8.04 -5.39
N GLN A 141 -3.92 -7.58 -5.23
CA GLN A 141 -3.17 -6.88 -6.26
C GLN A 141 -1.71 -6.90 -5.88
N GLY A 142 -0.85 -7.02 -6.87
CA GLY A 142 0.58 -7.04 -6.64
C GLY A 142 1.34 -7.25 -7.92
N GLY A 143 2.65 -7.13 -7.84
CA GLY A 143 3.51 -7.21 -9.02
C GLY A 143 4.97 -6.91 -8.71
N PRO A 144 5.86 -7.13 -9.68
CA PRO A 144 7.27 -6.87 -9.48
C PRO A 144 7.55 -5.38 -9.26
N ILE A 145 8.50 -5.08 -8.38
CA ILE A 145 9.16 -3.77 -8.30
C ILE A 145 10.51 -3.93 -8.98
N LEU A 146 10.70 -3.31 -10.15
CA LEU A 146 11.93 -3.46 -10.91
C LEU A 146 13.06 -2.67 -10.25
N GLY A 147 14.16 -3.36 -9.96
CA GLY A 147 15.40 -2.78 -9.46
C GLY A 147 16.59 -3.13 -10.35
N ASN A 148 17.69 -2.40 -10.18
CA ASN A 148 18.92 -2.64 -10.93
C ASN A 148 19.76 -3.79 -10.35
N ASP A 149 19.60 -4.06 -9.05
CA ASP A 149 20.27 -5.12 -8.30
C ASP A 149 19.48 -6.42 -8.29
N ARG A 150 18.18 -6.33 -8.00
CA ARG A 150 17.21 -7.42 -8.05
C ARG A 150 15.83 -6.87 -8.33
N ASN A 151 14.87 -7.75 -8.63
CA ASN A 151 13.47 -7.38 -8.57
C ASN A 151 12.94 -7.60 -7.15
N GLY A 152 12.18 -6.62 -6.68
CA GLY A 152 11.34 -6.70 -5.51
C GLY A 152 9.90 -7.03 -5.86
N ARG A 153 8.99 -6.86 -4.91
CA ARG A 153 7.54 -7.05 -5.10
C ARG A 153 6.73 -6.19 -4.12
N PHE A 154 5.57 -5.74 -4.60
CA PHE A 154 4.50 -5.20 -3.76
C PHE A 154 3.31 -6.16 -3.82
N ASP A 155 2.69 -6.46 -2.68
CA ASP A 155 1.45 -7.24 -2.63
C ASP A 155 0.49 -6.70 -1.57
N TYR A 156 -0.74 -6.47 -2.00
CA TYR A 156 -1.85 -6.05 -1.18
C TYR A 156 -2.71 -7.23 -0.74
N PHE A 157 -3.14 -7.21 0.50
CA PHE A 157 -3.89 -8.27 1.17
C PHE A 157 -5.16 -7.72 1.81
N GLU A 158 -6.30 -8.34 1.49
CA GLU A 158 -7.57 -8.10 2.18
C GLU A 158 -8.10 -9.41 2.80
N SER A 159 -8.99 -9.31 3.78
CA SER A 159 -9.71 -10.47 4.32
C SER A 159 -11.21 -10.34 4.01
N ASP A 160 -11.94 -11.45 4.00
CA ASP A 160 -13.38 -11.51 3.70
C ASP A 160 -14.28 -10.74 4.70
N HIS A 161 -13.69 -10.13 5.72
CA HIS A 161 -14.40 -9.20 6.59
C HIS A 161 -14.70 -7.94 5.80
N GLU A 162 -15.97 -7.78 5.39
CA GLU A 162 -16.56 -6.64 4.65
C GLU A 162 -16.02 -5.27 5.11
N TYR A 163 -14.84 -4.88 4.66
CA TYR A 163 -14.13 -3.64 4.99
C TYR A 163 -13.49 -3.61 6.39
N GLY A 164 -12.16 -3.51 6.38
CA GLY A 164 -11.33 -3.30 7.56
C GLY A 164 -10.05 -2.56 7.19
N ILE A 165 -8.94 -3.29 7.18
CA ILE A 165 -7.61 -2.78 6.89
C ILE A 165 -7.07 -3.54 5.69
N LEU A 166 -6.66 -2.80 4.65
CA LEU A 166 -5.84 -3.34 3.57
C LEU A 166 -4.38 -3.28 3.99
N LEU A 167 -3.68 -4.41 3.84
CA LEU A 167 -2.27 -4.53 4.22
C LEU A 167 -1.41 -4.62 2.96
N GLU A 168 -0.22 -4.05 3.00
CA GLU A 168 0.76 -4.17 1.94
C GLU A 168 2.08 -4.73 2.47
N LEU A 169 2.62 -5.72 1.75
CA LEU A 169 3.98 -6.19 1.92
C LEU A 169 4.86 -5.63 0.80
N LEU A 170 5.94 -4.94 1.17
CA LEU A 170 6.91 -4.38 0.25
C LEU A 170 8.25 -5.06 0.42
N ASP A 171 8.63 -5.89 -0.55
CA ASP A 171 9.99 -6.38 -0.71
C ASP A 171 10.71 -5.46 -1.70
N MET A 172 11.42 -4.45 -1.21
CA MET A 172 12.04 -3.43 -2.07
C MET A 172 13.40 -3.91 -2.61
N PRO A 173 13.72 -3.66 -3.89
CA PRO A 173 15.11 -3.75 -4.36
C PRO A 173 15.98 -2.68 -3.65
N GLU A 174 17.29 -2.91 -3.55
CA GLU A 174 18.19 -1.92 -2.92
C GLU A 174 18.45 -0.72 -3.82
N VAL A 175 18.41 -0.92 -5.14
CA VAL A 175 18.67 0.11 -6.14
C VAL A 175 17.46 0.24 -7.06
N TYR A 176 16.63 1.24 -6.79
CA TYR A 176 15.45 1.60 -7.59
C TYR A 176 15.51 3.05 -8.10
N GLY A 177 14.55 3.40 -8.96
CA GLY A 177 14.53 4.63 -9.74
C GLY A 177 14.74 5.94 -8.95
N THR A 178 15.16 6.98 -9.66
CA THR A 178 15.26 8.34 -9.13
C THR A 178 13.91 9.05 -9.26
N PRO A 179 13.57 9.98 -8.35
CA PRO A 179 12.35 10.77 -8.49
C PRO A 179 12.40 11.60 -9.77
N ASP A 180 11.25 11.75 -10.42
CA ASP A 180 11.08 12.64 -11.56
C ASP A 180 11.06 14.10 -11.10
N PHE A 181 10.44 14.38 -9.94
CA PHE A 181 10.26 15.72 -9.36
C PHE A 181 10.21 15.67 -7.82
N GLU A 182 10.34 16.83 -7.18
CA GLU A 182 10.13 17.04 -5.73
C GLU A 182 9.04 18.12 -5.49
N TYR A 183 8.37 18.08 -4.33
CA TYR A 183 7.29 19.00 -3.97
C TYR A 183 7.20 19.29 -2.46
N PRO A 184 7.00 20.54 -2.01
CA PRO A 184 7.07 21.77 -2.79
C PRO A 184 8.53 22.08 -3.15
N GLU A 185 8.78 22.54 -4.38
CA GLU A 185 10.12 23.02 -4.82
C GLU A 185 10.71 24.06 -3.86
#